data_AF-A0A9W5Q2A2-F1
#
_entry.id   AF-A0A9W5Q2A2-F1
#
_cell.length_a   1.000
_cell.length_b   1.000
_cell.length_c   1.000
_cell.angle_alpha   90.00
_cell.angle_beta   90.00
_cell.angle_gamma   90.00
#
_symmetry.space_group_name_H-M   'P 1'
#
loop_
_entity.id
_entity.type
_entity.pdbx_description
1 polymer ?
#
loop_
_entity_poly.entity_id
_entity_poly.type
_entity_poly.pdbx_seq_one_letter_code
_entity_poly.pdbx_strand_id
1 'polypeptide(L)'
;MNNSVNKNNKIIRAALFLEYDGKCFYEGLPIRFQDMHIDHIIPTDTEKNGDLDDLLKKLALPTDFNLNSLYNLVPCSPHVNQVKNKKQYPPEYLAHCIYQKTASKVLEIKNRIKKLKKEHALDKDLARLTARLNNFSNKKELEELYNSLSNEKPFQIKRDVTKSPFGFTYEQSLPNVSLVGHIPMYPKLNGNCLITFSNLRLRDCMITIDHRTIMESLFQGVNTGLELNLRNFIIHSPEINKDIYYVDLSNTRIPLEKEEIKQLITIIDDFAAVYIAECRNLYLMLNRDIFEKSGDKYIKLFKIHKKLWLKMIEFCREFDYEEGESDWHTFDSHSSFIKIFDKHKSEFRAFIVPKIEESTFLIHNSEDIWLTWTDEFFWENRIKDIETNRIWSPLYTYHWLTKEFIPYVIYYSSKKEKRNFLNRKNKFVNFEEFRKTFNIENYTSYLPNITNDNCSTTNLLSTINELRLFYSTYCNAFYECKDLKNLYESLIILLQKSDIDKSGIEYIKSKLNISNGNDKDTIIHEIKNIKNNITSGKVYSGFKIDLIFRTLEITLRDYNIYLLESEINSIRILLAFFIETKQKEEVRRKF
;
A
#
# COMPACT_ATOMS: atom_id res chain seq x y z
N MET A 1 71.54 -13.38 -6.65
CA MET A 1 70.53 -13.72 -7.69
C MET A 1 69.71 -14.94 -7.27
N ASN A 2 68.99 -14.87 -6.14
CA ASN A 2 68.33 -16.05 -5.57
C ASN A 2 66.80 -15.96 -5.70
N ASN A 3 66.22 -16.66 -6.68
CA ASN A 3 64.79 -16.70 -7.00
C ASN A 3 64.36 -18.10 -7.44
N SER A 4 64.63 -19.08 -6.58
CA SER A 4 64.35 -20.49 -6.87
C SER A 4 62.86 -20.74 -7.07
N VAL A 5 62.52 -21.46 -8.13
CA VAL A 5 61.15 -21.87 -8.44
C VAL A 5 61.12 -23.33 -8.89
N ASN A 6 59.99 -24.00 -8.67
CA ASN A 6 59.82 -25.36 -9.21
C ASN A 6 59.48 -25.28 -10.71
N LYS A 7 60.40 -25.73 -11.58
CA LYS A 7 60.20 -25.73 -13.03
C LYS A 7 59.00 -26.54 -13.52
N ASN A 8 58.54 -27.53 -12.76
CA ASN A 8 57.37 -28.36 -13.11
C ASN A 8 56.04 -27.68 -12.77
N ASN A 9 56.06 -26.50 -12.13
CA ASN A 9 54.86 -25.77 -11.79
C ASN A 9 54.25 -25.09 -13.03
N LYS A 10 52.99 -25.41 -13.33
CA LYS A 10 52.26 -24.88 -14.50
C LYS A 10 52.15 -23.34 -14.51
N ILE A 11 52.10 -22.69 -13.34
CA ILE A 11 52.09 -21.22 -13.23
C ILE A 11 53.44 -20.64 -13.65
N ILE A 12 54.55 -21.28 -13.25
CA ILE A 12 55.90 -20.86 -13.67
C ILE A 12 56.04 -21.02 -15.19
N ARG A 13 55.54 -22.14 -15.73
CA ARG A 13 55.49 -22.39 -17.17
C ARG A 13 54.71 -21.32 -17.93
N ALA A 14 53.51 -20.99 -17.48
CA ALA A 14 52.68 -19.94 -18.08
C ALA A 14 53.33 -18.56 -17.97
N ALA A 15 53.95 -18.24 -16.84
CA ALA A 15 54.65 -16.97 -16.65
C ALA A 15 55.83 -16.81 -17.61
N LEU A 16 56.67 -17.85 -17.74
CA LEU A 16 57.77 -17.85 -18.70
C LEU A 16 57.27 -17.75 -20.15
N PHE A 17 56.22 -18.47 -20.52
CA PHE A 17 55.66 -18.37 -21.87
C PHE A 17 55.20 -16.95 -22.20
N LEU A 18 54.45 -16.32 -21.28
CA LEU A 18 53.87 -15.00 -21.50
C LEU A 18 54.94 -13.90 -21.53
N GLU A 19 55.89 -13.91 -20.61
CA GLU A 19 56.91 -12.85 -20.54
C GLU A 19 57.99 -12.97 -21.62
N TYR A 20 58.08 -14.11 -22.29
CA TYR A 20 58.91 -14.30 -23.48
C TYR A 20 58.08 -14.27 -24.79
N ASP A 21 56.86 -13.74 -24.75
CA ASP A 21 55.97 -13.57 -25.91
C ASP A 21 55.73 -14.85 -26.72
N GLY A 22 55.74 -16.00 -26.03
CA GLY A 22 55.59 -17.31 -26.66
C GLY A 22 56.73 -17.68 -27.60
N LYS A 23 57.95 -17.16 -27.37
CA LYS A 23 59.14 -17.44 -28.21
C LYS A 23 60.18 -18.28 -27.48
N CYS A 24 60.91 -19.08 -28.25
CA CYS A 24 62.10 -19.79 -27.80
C CYS A 24 63.19 -18.77 -27.45
N PHE A 25 63.78 -18.87 -26.25
CA PHE A 25 64.82 -17.97 -25.78
C PHE A 25 66.08 -17.96 -26.66
N TYR A 26 66.45 -19.12 -27.19
CA TYR A 26 67.68 -19.28 -27.97
C TYR A 26 67.51 -18.90 -29.44
N GLU A 27 66.39 -19.26 -30.06
CA GLU A 27 66.15 -19.04 -31.49
C GLU A 27 65.32 -17.79 -31.80
N GLY A 28 64.59 -17.25 -30.82
CA GLY A 28 63.62 -16.17 -31.02
C GLY A 28 62.37 -16.57 -31.81
N LEU A 29 62.26 -17.84 -32.23
CA LEU A 29 61.13 -18.37 -32.99
C LEU A 29 59.91 -18.64 -32.09
N PRO A 30 58.68 -18.45 -32.59
CA PRO A 30 57.46 -18.81 -31.84
C PRO A 30 57.43 -20.29 -31.47
N ILE A 31 56.97 -20.57 -30.25
CA ILE A 31 56.75 -21.93 -29.72
C ILE A 31 55.31 -22.06 -29.26
N ARG A 32 54.72 -23.25 -29.41
CA ARG A 32 53.39 -23.54 -28.86
C ARG A 32 53.50 -23.80 -27.36
N PHE A 33 52.56 -23.28 -26.57
CA PHE A 33 52.57 -23.45 -25.11
C PHE A 33 52.58 -24.93 -24.69
N GLN A 34 51.90 -25.79 -25.43
CA GLN A 34 51.86 -27.23 -25.15
C GLN A 34 53.22 -27.90 -25.38
N ASP A 35 53.97 -27.46 -26.39
CA ASP A 35 55.25 -28.08 -26.79
C ASP A 35 56.48 -27.44 -26.16
N MET A 36 56.33 -26.27 -25.51
CA MET A 36 57.45 -25.55 -24.90
C MET A 36 58.19 -26.43 -23.88
N HIS A 37 59.52 -26.41 -23.86
CA HIS A 37 60.30 -26.94 -22.74
C HIS A 37 60.81 -25.77 -21.88
N ILE A 38 60.96 -25.99 -20.57
CA ILE A 38 61.70 -25.06 -19.69
C ILE A 38 63.09 -25.64 -19.55
N ASP A 39 64.08 -24.90 -20.03
CA ASP A 39 65.49 -25.30 -19.99
C ASP A 39 66.26 -24.46 -18.98
N HIS A 40 67.35 -25.04 -18.50
CA HIS A 40 68.31 -24.44 -17.59
C HIS A 40 69.51 -23.92 -18.40
N ILE A 41 69.77 -22.61 -18.40
CA ILE A 41 70.90 -22.01 -19.15
C ILE A 41 72.22 -22.69 -18.73
N ILE A 42 72.48 -22.76 -17.42
CA ILE A 42 73.49 -23.60 -16.79
C ILE A 42 72.86 -24.96 -16.48
N PRO A 43 73.31 -26.06 -17.12
CA PRO A 43 72.76 -27.39 -16.92
C PRO A 43 72.82 -27.85 -15.46
N THR A 44 71.81 -28.63 -15.02
CA THR A 44 71.79 -29.21 -13.67
C THR A 44 72.86 -30.27 -13.45
N ASP A 45 73.35 -30.91 -14.51
CA ASP A 45 74.40 -31.93 -14.39
C ASP A 45 75.78 -31.32 -14.07
N THR A 46 75.96 -30.00 -14.23
CA THR A 46 77.18 -29.30 -13.82
C THR A 46 77.40 -29.37 -12.30
N GLU A 47 76.33 -29.45 -11.50
CA GLU A 47 76.39 -29.69 -10.06
C GLU A 47 76.86 -31.12 -9.75
N LYS A 48 76.39 -32.11 -10.52
CA LYS A 48 76.70 -33.53 -10.31
C LYS A 48 78.14 -33.89 -10.67
N ASN A 49 78.74 -33.17 -11.60
CA ASN A 49 80.09 -33.41 -12.08
C ASN A 49 81.18 -32.73 -11.23
N GLY A 50 80.80 -31.94 -10.21
CA GLY A 50 81.74 -31.25 -9.32
C GLY A 50 82.34 -29.94 -9.87
N ASP A 51 81.94 -29.52 -11.08
CA ASP A 51 82.52 -28.37 -11.78
C ASP A 51 81.75 -27.05 -11.55
N LEU A 52 80.68 -27.07 -10.74
CA LEU A 52 79.79 -25.91 -10.57
C LEU A 52 80.50 -24.71 -9.93
N ASP A 53 81.30 -24.92 -8.88
CA ASP A 53 81.96 -23.82 -8.17
C ASP A 53 82.97 -23.06 -9.04
N ASP A 54 83.73 -23.79 -9.86
CA ASP A 54 84.66 -23.19 -10.81
C ASP A 54 83.92 -22.42 -11.92
N LEU A 55 82.81 -22.98 -12.43
CA LEU A 55 81.98 -22.31 -13.43
C LEU A 55 81.31 -21.05 -12.86
N LEU A 56 80.76 -21.10 -11.65
CA LEU A 56 80.14 -19.94 -11.01
C LEU A 56 81.16 -18.81 -10.82
N LYS A 57 82.41 -19.12 -10.44
CA LYS A 57 83.51 -18.16 -10.37
C LYS A 57 83.82 -17.54 -11.73
N LYS A 58 83.95 -18.36 -12.78
CA LYS A 58 84.19 -17.90 -14.17
C LYS A 58 83.06 -17.00 -14.69
N LEU A 59 81.81 -17.29 -14.28
CA LEU A 59 80.63 -16.51 -14.65
C LEU A 59 80.40 -15.28 -13.75
N ALA A 60 81.24 -15.07 -12.73
CA ALA A 60 81.06 -14.05 -11.69
C ALA A 60 79.69 -14.12 -10.96
N LEU A 61 79.10 -15.33 -10.88
CA LEU A 61 77.85 -15.58 -10.18
C LEU A 61 78.09 -15.80 -8.68
N PRO A 62 77.09 -15.52 -7.81
CA PRO A 62 77.17 -15.81 -6.39
C PRO A 62 77.44 -17.30 -6.12
N THR A 63 78.23 -17.61 -5.10
CA THR A 63 78.54 -18.99 -4.69
C THR A 63 77.32 -19.77 -4.21
N ASP A 64 76.23 -19.09 -3.84
CA ASP A 64 74.94 -19.66 -3.43
C ASP A 64 73.90 -19.69 -4.57
N PHE A 65 74.32 -19.55 -5.84
CA PHE A 65 73.41 -19.47 -6.98
C PHE A 65 72.61 -20.77 -7.18
N ASN A 66 71.29 -20.69 -7.01
CA ASN A 66 70.40 -21.82 -7.21
C ASN A 66 70.16 -22.07 -8.72
N LEU A 67 70.46 -23.28 -9.22
CA LEU A 67 70.23 -23.61 -10.63
C LEU A 67 68.74 -23.57 -11.04
N ASN A 68 67.79 -23.70 -10.11
CA ASN A 68 66.36 -23.50 -10.37
C ASN A 68 65.90 -22.04 -10.21
N SER A 69 66.84 -21.10 -10.16
CA SER A 69 66.53 -19.67 -10.12
C SER A 69 65.91 -19.21 -11.43
N LEU A 70 64.98 -18.24 -11.38
CA LEU A 70 64.40 -17.62 -12.58
C LEU A 70 65.44 -17.00 -13.51
N TYR A 71 66.61 -16.62 -12.99
CA TYR A 71 67.75 -16.15 -13.80
C TYR A 71 68.35 -17.25 -14.70
N ASN A 72 68.12 -18.52 -14.37
CA ASN A 72 68.62 -19.68 -15.09
C ASN A 72 67.56 -20.42 -15.91
N LEU A 73 66.28 -20.05 -15.80
CA LEU A 73 65.16 -20.76 -16.43
C LEU A 73 64.62 -20.00 -17.64
N VAL A 74 64.54 -20.67 -18.79
CA VAL A 74 64.08 -20.07 -20.04
C VAL A 74 63.15 -21.00 -20.83
N PRO A 75 62.18 -20.45 -21.58
CA PRO A 75 61.38 -21.23 -22.50
C PRO A 75 62.19 -21.57 -23.75
N CYS A 76 62.11 -22.81 -24.23
CA CYS A 76 62.81 -23.26 -25.44
C CYS A 76 61.96 -24.25 -26.25
N SER A 77 62.31 -24.41 -27.53
CA SER A 77 61.75 -25.44 -28.39
C SER A 77 62.34 -26.83 -28.02
N PRO A 78 61.59 -27.93 -28.16
CA PRO A 78 62.11 -29.28 -27.89
C PRO A 78 63.37 -29.61 -28.69
N HIS A 79 63.43 -29.15 -29.95
CA HIS A 79 64.58 -29.36 -30.84
C HIS A 79 65.86 -28.72 -30.28
N VAL A 80 65.80 -27.45 -29.87
CA VAL A 80 66.98 -26.77 -29.29
C VAL A 80 67.41 -27.40 -27.99
N ASN A 81 66.46 -27.77 -27.13
CA ASN A 81 66.78 -28.40 -25.85
C ASN A 81 67.56 -29.71 -26.07
N GLN A 82 67.20 -30.50 -27.09
CA GLN A 82 67.91 -31.73 -27.46
C GLN A 82 69.29 -31.45 -28.08
N VAL A 83 69.44 -30.42 -28.91
CA VAL A 83 70.72 -30.04 -29.53
C VAL A 83 71.69 -29.45 -28.51
N LYS A 84 71.20 -28.63 -27.57
CA LYS A 84 71.98 -28.04 -26.48
C LYS A 84 72.61 -29.09 -25.57
N ASN A 85 71.91 -30.20 -25.28
CA ASN A 85 72.47 -31.29 -24.48
C ASN A 85 73.77 -31.91 -25.07
N LYS A 86 74.11 -31.61 -26.34
CA LYS A 86 75.32 -32.11 -27.01
C LYS A 86 76.47 -31.09 -27.10
N LYS A 87 76.27 -29.81 -26.75
CA LYS A 87 77.29 -28.75 -26.84
C LYS A 87 77.24 -27.83 -25.62
N GLN A 88 78.32 -27.78 -24.85
CA GLN A 88 78.45 -26.81 -23.77
C GLN A 88 78.78 -25.44 -24.37
N TYR A 89 77.94 -24.44 -24.09
CA TYR A 89 78.22 -23.07 -24.51
C TYR A 89 79.41 -22.48 -23.73
N PRO A 90 80.19 -21.58 -24.35
CA PRO A 90 81.31 -20.95 -23.67
C PRO A 90 80.82 -20.08 -22.49
N PRO A 91 81.60 -19.95 -21.40
CA PRO A 91 81.20 -19.20 -20.21
C PRO A 91 80.74 -17.77 -20.52
N GLU A 92 81.37 -17.09 -21.46
CA GLU A 92 81.02 -15.72 -21.86
C GLU A 92 79.58 -15.63 -22.39
N TYR A 93 79.13 -16.65 -23.15
CA TYR A 93 77.78 -16.71 -23.68
C TYR A 93 76.74 -17.01 -22.57
N LEU A 94 77.08 -17.90 -21.64
CA LEU A 94 76.22 -18.19 -20.48
C LEU A 94 76.05 -16.95 -19.60
N ALA A 95 77.13 -16.21 -19.35
CA ALA A 95 77.09 -14.94 -18.62
C ALA A 95 76.20 -13.91 -19.34
N HIS A 96 76.34 -13.75 -20.67
CA HIS A 96 75.47 -12.89 -21.45
C HIS A 96 73.98 -13.27 -21.31
N CYS A 97 73.66 -14.56 -21.40
CA CYS A 97 72.28 -15.03 -21.25
C CYS A 97 71.71 -14.70 -19.87
N ILE A 98 72.50 -14.85 -18.80
CA ILE A 98 72.03 -14.62 -17.43
C ILE A 98 71.92 -13.12 -17.11
N TYR A 99 72.98 -12.35 -17.35
CA TYR A 99 73.04 -10.95 -16.92
C TYR A 99 72.31 -9.99 -17.85
N GLN A 100 72.27 -10.25 -19.16
CA GLN A 100 71.70 -9.30 -20.12
C GLN A 100 70.31 -9.73 -20.60
N LYS A 101 70.03 -11.04 -20.73
CA LYS A 101 68.74 -11.51 -21.25
C LYS A 101 67.75 -11.90 -20.16
N THR A 102 68.09 -12.81 -19.24
CA THR A 102 67.10 -13.27 -18.24
C THR A 102 66.93 -12.27 -17.11
N ALA A 103 68.00 -11.62 -16.64
CA ALA A 103 67.93 -10.68 -15.52
C ALA A 103 66.97 -9.51 -15.77
N SER A 104 66.89 -9.00 -16.99
CA SER A 104 65.99 -7.90 -17.37
C SER A 104 64.50 -8.30 -17.29
N LYS A 105 64.18 -9.59 -17.46
CA LYS A 105 62.79 -10.10 -17.44
C LYS A 105 62.35 -10.68 -16.09
N VAL A 106 63.28 -10.95 -15.17
CA VAL A 106 62.96 -11.65 -13.90
C VAL A 106 61.94 -10.89 -13.04
N LEU A 107 61.98 -9.55 -13.03
CA LEU A 107 60.99 -8.76 -12.29
C LEU A 107 59.58 -8.92 -12.86
N GLU A 108 59.43 -8.88 -14.17
CA GLU A 108 58.17 -9.06 -14.88
C GLU A 108 57.63 -10.48 -14.69
N ILE A 109 58.49 -11.50 -14.81
CA ILE A 109 58.15 -12.91 -14.56
C ILE A 109 57.65 -13.10 -13.13
N LYS A 110 58.28 -12.49 -12.12
CA LYS A 110 57.80 -12.54 -10.74
C LYS A 110 56.41 -11.93 -10.58
N ASN A 111 56.20 -10.75 -11.17
CA ASN A 111 54.91 -10.07 -11.13
C ASN A 111 53.82 -10.93 -11.80
N ARG A 112 54.15 -11.56 -12.93
CA ARG A 112 53.26 -12.51 -13.62
C ARG A 112 52.93 -13.73 -12.78
N ILE A 113 53.91 -14.34 -12.13
CA ILE A 113 53.70 -15.47 -11.21
C ILE A 113 52.76 -15.06 -10.08
N LYS A 114 52.97 -13.88 -9.48
CA LYS A 114 52.09 -13.37 -8.40
C LYS A 114 50.66 -13.16 -8.89
N LYS A 115 50.48 -12.59 -10.08
CA LYS A 115 49.17 -12.38 -10.71
C LYS A 115 48.46 -13.72 -10.98
N LEU A 116 49.11 -14.65 -11.67
CA LEU A 116 48.56 -15.96 -12.00
C LEU A 116 48.22 -16.80 -10.76
N LYS A 117 49.03 -16.69 -9.68
CA LYS A 117 48.71 -17.34 -8.39
C LYS A 117 47.43 -16.77 -7.76
N LYS A 118 47.20 -15.46 -7.86
CA LYS A 118 46.00 -14.81 -7.34
C LYS A 118 44.75 -15.22 -8.13
N GLU A 119 44.85 -15.25 -9.46
CA GLU A 119 43.77 -15.70 -10.35
C GLU A 119 43.38 -17.16 -10.06
N HIS A 120 44.36 -18.06 -10.00
CA HIS A 120 44.12 -19.48 -9.69
C HIS A 120 43.47 -19.70 -8.31
N ALA A 121 43.81 -18.88 -7.30
CA ALA A 121 43.18 -18.97 -5.99
C ALA A 121 41.69 -18.58 -6.06
N LEU A 122 41.36 -17.52 -6.80
CA LEU A 122 40.00 -17.06 -7.01
C LEU A 122 39.14 -18.10 -7.77
N ASP A 123 39.69 -18.72 -8.81
CA ASP A 123 39.01 -19.80 -9.55
C ASP A 123 38.71 -21.01 -8.67
N LYS A 124 39.63 -21.36 -7.76
CA LYS A 124 39.43 -22.46 -6.80
C LYS A 124 38.30 -22.16 -5.84
N ASP A 125 38.19 -20.92 -5.37
CA ASP A 125 37.13 -20.50 -4.46
C ASP A 125 35.77 -20.41 -5.18
N LEU A 126 35.73 -19.94 -6.43
CA LEU A 126 34.55 -20.00 -7.29
C LEU A 126 34.10 -21.45 -7.52
N ALA A 127 35.01 -22.36 -7.88
CA ALA A 127 34.68 -23.77 -8.08
C ALA A 127 34.11 -24.42 -6.81
N ARG A 128 34.64 -24.07 -5.64
CA ARG A 128 34.10 -24.52 -4.34
C ARG A 128 32.70 -23.97 -4.07
N LEU A 129 32.45 -22.70 -4.37
CA LEU A 129 31.14 -22.07 -4.23
C LEU A 129 30.13 -22.70 -5.19
N THR A 130 30.47 -22.89 -6.47
CA THR A 130 29.61 -23.56 -7.45
C THR A 130 29.28 -25.00 -7.06
N ALA A 131 30.27 -25.76 -6.58
CA ALA A 131 30.04 -27.12 -6.09
C ALA A 131 29.10 -27.16 -4.87
N ARG A 132 29.19 -26.17 -3.96
CA ARG A 132 28.26 -26.04 -2.84
C ARG A 132 26.87 -25.62 -3.30
N LEU A 133 26.77 -24.64 -4.20
CA LEU A 133 25.49 -24.17 -4.76
C LEU A 133 24.72 -25.30 -5.46
N ASN A 134 25.41 -26.15 -6.20
CA ASN A 134 24.81 -27.30 -6.90
C ASN A 134 24.33 -28.42 -5.95
N ASN A 135 24.76 -28.42 -4.68
CA ASN A 135 24.30 -29.40 -3.70
C ASN A 135 23.01 -28.98 -2.97
N PHE A 136 22.61 -27.70 -3.06
CA PHE A 136 21.37 -27.23 -2.47
C PHE A 136 20.20 -27.58 -3.39
N SER A 137 19.27 -28.37 -2.86
CA SER A 137 18.14 -28.90 -3.62
C SER A 137 16.84 -28.14 -3.38
N ASN A 138 16.79 -27.26 -2.38
CA ASN A 138 15.66 -26.37 -2.10
C ASN A 138 16.11 -24.93 -1.81
N LYS A 139 15.23 -23.95 -2.11
CA LYS A 139 15.49 -22.51 -1.95
C LYS A 139 15.82 -22.13 -0.50
N LYS A 140 15.25 -22.82 0.48
CA LYS A 140 15.41 -22.52 1.91
C LYS A 140 16.87 -22.69 2.36
N GLU A 141 17.51 -23.79 1.98
CA GLU A 141 18.93 -24.00 2.31
C GLU A 141 19.84 -22.97 1.61
N LEU A 142 19.46 -22.53 0.41
CA LEU A 142 20.18 -21.50 -0.34
C LEU A 142 19.99 -20.10 0.30
N GLU A 143 18.80 -19.81 0.83
CA GLU A 143 18.52 -18.64 1.68
C GLU A 143 19.32 -18.67 2.98
N GLU A 144 19.40 -19.81 3.66
CA GLU A 144 20.19 -20.00 4.88
C GLU A 144 21.69 -19.78 4.62
N LEU A 145 22.23 -20.34 3.53
CA LEU A 145 23.61 -20.09 3.11
C LEU A 145 23.83 -18.60 2.85
N TYR A 146 22.95 -17.95 2.08
CA TYR A 146 23.10 -16.54 1.77
C TYR A 146 23.06 -15.69 3.05
N ASN A 147 22.08 -15.91 3.93
CA ASN A 147 21.99 -15.25 5.24
C ASN A 147 23.27 -15.41 6.06
N SER A 148 23.87 -16.61 6.05
CA SER A 148 25.14 -16.87 6.74
C SER A 148 26.33 -16.11 6.14
N LEU A 149 26.33 -15.89 4.82
CA LEU A 149 27.39 -15.18 4.11
C LEU A 149 27.25 -13.66 4.24
N SER A 150 26.02 -13.13 4.24
CA SER A 150 25.77 -11.70 4.33
C SER A 150 25.61 -11.19 5.76
N ASN A 151 25.62 -12.07 6.77
CA ASN A 151 25.28 -11.76 8.17
C ASN A 151 23.87 -11.17 8.35
N GLU A 152 22.99 -11.37 7.38
CA GLU A 152 21.62 -10.89 7.43
C GLU A 152 20.67 -11.96 7.96
N LYS A 153 19.59 -11.53 8.62
CA LYS A 153 18.61 -12.42 9.25
C LYS A 153 17.21 -12.11 8.72
N PRO A 154 16.29 -13.10 8.70
CA PRO A 154 14.87 -12.84 8.53
C PRO A 154 14.37 -11.77 9.51
N PHE A 155 13.29 -11.08 9.17
CA PHE A 155 12.74 -10.08 10.09
C PHE A 155 12.34 -10.73 11.42
N GLN A 156 12.57 -10.00 12.50
CA GLN A 156 12.04 -10.40 13.81
C GLN A 156 10.52 -10.25 13.77
N ILE A 157 9.81 -11.31 14.16
CA ILE A 157 8.36 -11.29 14.22
C ILE A 157 7.95 -10.26 15.27
N LYS A 158 7.20 -9.24 14.83
CA LYS A 158 6.70 -8.17 15.70
C LYS A 158 5.40 -7.61 15.16
N ARG A 159 4.61 -7.03 16.07
CA ARG A 159 3.43 -6.24 15.76
C ARG A 159 3.33 -5.12 16.80
N ASP A 160 3.31 -3.87 16.35
CA ASP A 160 3.17 -2.69 17.19
C ASP A 160 2.24 -1.68 16.53
N VAL A 161 1.44 -1.00 17.35
CA VAL A 161 0.47 0.01 16.94
C VAL A 161 0.56 1.15 17.93
N THR A 162 1.15 2.26 17.51
CA THR A 162 1.45 3.40 18.39
C THR A 162 0.65 4.61 17.96
N LYS A 163 -0.24 5.10 18.84
CA LYS A 163 -0.96 6.37 18.63
C LYS A 163 -0.38 7.44 19.55
N SER A 164 0.13 8.51 18.96
CA SER A 164 0.68 9.66 19.67
C SER A 164 0.06 10.96 19.13
N PRO A 165 0.21 12.10 19.82
CA PRO A 165 -0.23 13.40 19.32
C PRO A 165 0.41 13.80 17.98
N PHE A 166 1.58 13.24 17.65
CA PHE A 166 2.38 13.61 16.47
C PHE A 166 2.28 12.59 15.33
N GLY A 167 1.64 11.44 15.56
CA GLY A 167 1.55 10.39 14.56
C GLY A 167 0.86 9.13 15.08
N PHE A 168 0.21 8.42 14.16
CA PHE A 168 -0.40 7.13 14.38
C PHE A 168 0.27 6.13 13.44
N THR A 169 1.12 5.28 14.01
CA THR A 169 1.96 4.35 13.26
C THR A 169 1.55 2.92 13.52
N TYR A 170 1.74 2.10 12.49
CA TYR A 170 1.54 0.67 12.51
C TYR A 170 2.83 0.01 12.06
N GLU A 171 3.23 -1.05 12.72
CA GLU A 171 4.33 -1.88 12.27
C GLU A 171 4.00 -3.35 12.49
N GLN A 172 4.14 -4.16 11.44
CA GLN A 172 4.09 -5.61 11.59
C GLN A 172 5.17 -6.25 10.72
N SER A 173 5.85 -7.25 11.25
CA SER A 173 6.86 -8.02 10.52
C SER A 173 6.64 -9.51 10.73
N LEU A 174 6.70 -10.24 9.62
CA LEU A 174 6.80 -11.70 9.54
C LEU A 174 8.14 -12.03 8.85
N PRO A 175 8.62 -13.29 8.88
CA PRO A 175 10.00 -13.61 8.49
C PRO A 175 10.45 -13.05 7.14
N ASN A 176 9.56 -13.02 6.14
CA ASN A 176 9.85 -12.61 4.76
C ASN A 176 9.30 -11.24 4.36
N VAL A 177 8.36 -10.68 5.14
CA VAL A 177 7.62 -9.47 4.79
C VAL A 177 7.45 -8.58 6.02
N SER A 178 7.75 -7.30 5.87
CA SER A 178 7.52 -6.27 6.87
C SER A 178 6.65 -5.16 6.28
N LEU A 179 5.74 -4.60 7.08
CA LEU A 179 4.95 -3.43 6.75
C LEU A 179 5.07 -2.40 7.87
N VAL A 180 5.48 -1.19 7.51
CA VAL A 180 5.41 -0.01 8.37
C VAL A 180 4.45 0.99 7.74
N GLY A 181 3.47 1.46 8.50
CA GLY A 181 2.41 2.33 7.98
C GLY A 181 2.18 3.55 8.84
N HIS A 182 1.84 4.66 8.19
CA HIS A 182 1.21 5.81 8.81
C HIS A 182 -0.30 5.72 8.60
N ILE A 183 -1.04 5.58 9.69
CA ILE A 183 -2.51 5.55 9.69
C ILE A 183 -3.04 6.98 9.54
N PRO A 184 -4.17 7.20 8.83
CA PRO A 184 -4.74 8.52 8.66
C PRO A 184 -5.01 9.21 9.99
N MET A 185 -4.65 10.49 10.04
CA MET A 185 -4.92 11.37 11.17
C MET A 185 -5.43 12.71 10.68
N TYR A 186 -6.28 13.32 11.46
CA TYR A 186 -6.66 14.71 11.27
C TYR A 186 -5.45 15.65 11.51
N PRO A 187 -5.25 16.69 10.68
CA PRO A 187 -6.11 17.16 9.60
C PRO A 187 -5.81 16.58 8.22
N LYS A 188 -4.70 15.83 8.05
CA LYS A 188 -4.27 15.35 6.73
C LYS A 188 -5.19 14.31 6.11
N LEU A 189 -5.88 13.51 6.94
CA LEU A 189 -6.80 12.42 6.57
C LEU A 189 -6.23 11.37 5.61
N ASN A 190 -4.93 11.43 5.28
CA ASN A 190 -4.25 10.49 4.40
C ASN A 190 -3.20 9.71 5.19
N GLY A 191 -3.02 8.45 4.82
CA GLY A 191 -1.98 7.58 5.33
C GLY A 191 -1.08 7.06 4.22
N ASN A 192 -0.10 6.24 4.56
CA ASN A 192 0.76 5.55 3.60
C ASN A 192 1.36 4.30 4.27
N CYS A 193 2.00 3.43 3.49
CA CYS A 193 2.80 2.36 4.06
C CYS A 193 4.03 2.06 3.23
N LEU A 194 4.98 1.38 3.85
CA LEU A 194 6.19 0.83 3.29
C LEU A 194 6.15 -0.68 3.47
N ILE A 195 6.25 -1.43 2.38
CA ILE A 195 6.39 -2.88 2.41
C ILE A 195 7.84 -3.23 2.08
N THR A 196 8.47 -4.03 2.94
CA THR A 196 9.85 -4.48 2.79
C THR A 196 9.92 -6.00 2.73
N PHE A 197 10.73 -6.53 1.81
CA PHE A 197 10.94 -7.96 1.63
C PHE A 197 12.35 -8.38 2.06
N SER A 198 12.48 -9.58 2.63
CA SER A 198 13.78 -10.16 3.03
C SER A 198 14.11 -11.48 2.32
N ASN A 199 13.25 -11.94 1.40
CA ASN A 199 13.50 -13.15 0.62
C ASN A 199 14.72 -12.98 -0.30
N LEU A 200 15.30 -14.09 -0.75
CA LEU A 200 16.56 -14.06 -1.52
C LEU A 200 16.52 -13.14 -2.75
N ARG A 201 15.36 -13.07 -3.42
CA ARG A 201 15.23 -12.39 -4.72
C ARG A 201 14.90 -10.91 -4.60
N LEU A 202 14.34 -10.47 -3.47
CA LEU A 202 13.78 -9.13 -3.28
C LEU A 202 14.33 -8.46 -2.01
N ARG A 203 15.47 -8.93 -1.54
CA ARG A 203 16.15 -8.37 -0.37
C ARG A 203 16.36 -6.87 -0.53
N ASP A 204 16.07 -6.13 0.54
CA ASP A 204 16.10 -4.66 0.59
C ASP A 204 15.16 -3.96 -0.40
N CYS A 205 14.28 -4.71 -1.08
CA CYS A 205 13.22 -4.11 -1.87
C CYS A 205 12.20 -3.47 -0.92
N MET A 206 12.04 -2.17 -1.08
CA MET A 206 11.18 -1.30 -0.27
C MET A 206 10.20 -0.61 -1.20
N ILE A 207 8.91 -0.82 -0.97
CA ILE A 207 7.84 -0.26 -1.81
C ILE A 207 6.95 0.62 -0.96
N THR A 208 6.94 1.91 -1.27
CA THR A 208 6.02 2.86 -0.66
C THR A 208 4.69 2.85 -1.41
N ILE A 209 3.60 2.81 -0.66
CA ILE A 209 2.23 2.82 -1.16
C ILE A 209 1.51 3.99 -0.53
N ASP A 210 0.91 4.84 -1.36
CA ASP A 210 0.17 6.02 -0.93
C ASP A 210 -1.27 5.69 -0.50
N HIS A 211 -1.95 6.66 0.12
CA HIS A 211 -3.32 6.51 0.60
C HIS A 211 -4.26 5.96 -0.47
N ARG A 212 -4.20 6.55 -1.67
CA ARG A 212 -5.07 6.20 -2.78
C ARG A 212 -4.86 4.73 -3.19
N THR A 213 -3.62 4.30 -3.39
CA THR A 213 -3.31 2.92 -3.80
C THR A 213 -3.65 1.93 -2.69
N ILE A 214 -3.45 2.30 -1.41
CA ILE A 214 -3.88 1.49 -0.27
C ILE A 214 -5.39 1.22 -0.34
N MET A 215 -6.20 2.28 -0.47
CA MET A 215 -7.65 2.19 -0.45
C MET A 215 -8.22 1.53 -1.71
N GLU A 216 -7.72 1.90 -2.90
CA GLU A 216 -8.25 1.42 -4.18
C GLU A 216 -7.82 -0.01 -4.52
N SER A 217 -6.59 -0.40 -4.16
CA SER A 217 -5.98 -1.67 -4.60
C SER A 217 -5.60 -2.59 -3.43
N LEU A 218 -4.79 -2.13 -2.47
CA LEU A 218 -4.23 -2.99 -1.43
C LEU A 218 -5.32 -3.59 -0.52
N PHE A 219 -6.34 -2.79 -0.18
CA PHE A 219 -7.44 -3.22 0.68
C PHE A 219 -8.58 -3.93 -0.05
N GLN A 220 -8.47 -4.09 -1.37
CA GLN A 220 -9.47 -4.83 -2.12
C GLN A 220 -9.39 -6.33 -1.80
N GLY A 221 -10.51 -6.91 -1.38
CA GLY A 221 -10.57 -8.32 -0.99
C GLY A 221 -9.89 -8.62 0.35
N VAL A 222 -9.71 -7.62 1.21
CA VAL A 222 -9.23 -7.83 2.60
C VAL A 222 -10.11 -8.86 3.33
N ASN A 223 -9.46 -9.67 4.16
CA ASN A 223 -10.04 -10.82 4.89
C ASN A 223 -10.55 -11.98 4.02
N THR A 224 -10.26 -11.99 2.71
CA THR A 224 -10.62 -13.10 1.82
C THR A 224 -9.43 -14.04 1.62
N GLY A 225 -9.73 -15.34 1.48
CA GLY A 225 -8.72 -16.36 1.21
C GLY A 225 -8.07 -16.20 -0.17
N LEU A 226 -6.83 -16.68 -0.32
CA LEU A 226 -6.05 -16.58 -1.56
C LEU A 226 -6.74 -17.27 -2.74
N GLU A 227 -7.40 -18.40 -2.46
CA GLU A 227 -8.14 -19.22 -3.42
C GLU A 227 -9.38 -18.57 -4.03
N LEU A 228 -9.88 -17.48 -3.43
CA LEU A 228 -11.09 -16.80 -3.90
C LEU A 228 -10.81 -15.77 -5.01
N ASN A 229 -9.53 -15.44 -5.27
CA ASN A 229 -9.10 -14.47 -6.29
C ASN A 229 -9.81 -13.09 -6.19
N LEU A 230 -10.13 -12.66 -4.96
CA LEU A 230 -10.77 -11.36 -4.72
C LEU A 230 -9.77 -10.22 -4.43
N ARG A 231 -8.49 -10.55 -4.33
CA ARG A 231 -7.39 -9.61 -4.08
C ARG A 231 -6.74 -9.22 -5.40
N ASN A 232 -7.18 -8.10 -5.98
CA ASN A 232 -6.78 -7.69 -7.33
C ASN A 232 -5.28 -7.43 -7.50
N PHE A 233 -4.56 -7.11 -6.42
CA PHE A 233 -3.11 -6.95 -6.46
C PHE A 233 -2.36 -8.30 -6.54
N ILE A 234 -3.06 -9.44 -6.50
CA ILE A 234 -2.48 -10.78 -6.63
C ILE A 234 -2.90 -11.38 -7.96
N ILE A 235 -1.92 -11.77 -8.76
CA ILE A 235 -2.07 -12.41 -10.06
C ILE A 235 -1.45 -13.80 -9.97
N HIS A 236 -2.25 -14.82 -10.24
CA HIS A 236 -1.79 -16.20 -10.25
C HIS A 236 -2.18 -16.90 -11.55
N SER A 237 -1.20 -17.60 -12.15
CA SER A 237 -1.42 -18.46 -13.31
C SER A 237 -0.86 -19.85 -13.00
N PRO A 238 -1.73 -20.81 -12.60
CA PRO A 238 -1.31 -22.18 -12.30
C PRO A 238 -0.64 -22.88 -13.50
N GLU A 239 -0.98 -22.45 -14.72
CA GLU A 239 -0.46 -22.99 -15.97
C GLU A 239 1.01 -22.61 -16.21
N ILE A 240 1.44 -21.44 -15.74
CA ILE A 240 2.82 -20.96 -15.88
C ILE A 240 3.69 -21.49 -14.74
N ASN A 241 3.22 -21.31 -13.50
CA ASN A 241 3.90 -21.82 -12.33
C ASN A 241 2.91 -22.00 -11.16
N LYS A 242 2.79 -23.23 -10.68
CA LYS A 242 1.85 -23.59 -9.61
C LYS A 242 2.18 -22.95 -8.26
N ASP A 243 3.45 -22.65 -8.00
CA ASP A 243 3.94 -22.24 -6.69
C ASP A 243 4.35 -20.76 -6.61
N ILE A 244 4.31 -20.04 -7.74
CA ILE A 244 4.63 -18.61 -7.83
C ILE A 244 3.35 -17.79 -8.06
N TYR A 245 3.24 -16.72 -7.28
CA TYR A 245 2.23 -15.68 -7.37
C TYR A 245 2.94 -14.39 -7.77
N TYR A 246 2.29 -13.57 -8.58
CA TYR A 246 2.78 -12.24 -8.90
C TYR A 246 1.95 -11.23 -8.12
N VAL A 247 2.60 -10.29 -7.44
CA VAL A 247 1.91 -9.17 -6.79
C VAL A 247 2.21 -7.86 -7.50
N ASP A 248 1.16 -7.08 -7.73
CA ASP A 248 1.23 -5.73 -8.31
C ASP A 248 1.15 -4.71 -7.18
N LEU A 249 2.28 -4.12 -6.82
CA LEU A 249 2.41 -3.12 -5.77
C LEU A 249 2.96 -1.82 -6.39
N SER A 250 2.14 -0.76 -6.42
CA SER A 250 2.54 0.58 -6.93
C SER A 250 3.25 0.53 -8.30
N ASN A 251 2.64 -0.12 -9.30
CA ASN A 251 3.19 -0.34 -10.66
C ASN A 251 4.43 -1.25 -10.73
N THR A 252 4.79 -1.93 -9.65
CA THR A 252 5.86 -2.93 -9.63
C THR A 252 5.25 -4.33 -9.54
N ARG A 253 5.64 -5.23 -10.44
CA ARG A 253 5.23 -6.63 -10.40
C ARG A 253 6.32 -7.49 -9.80
N ILE A 254 5.98 -8.24 -8.76
CA ILE A 254 6.94 -8.98 -7.95
C ILE A 254 6.54 -10.45 -7.82
N PRO A 255 7.45 -11.41 -8.09
CA PRO A 255 7.19 -12.82 -7.87
C PRO A 255 7.37 -13.16 -6.38
N LEU A 256 6.35 -13.79 -5.80
CA LEU A 256 6.33 -14.29 -4.43
C LEU A 256 5.87 -15.75 -4.40
N GLU A 257 6.39 -16.52 -3.45
CA GLU A 257 5.92 -17.88 -3.18
C GLU A 257 4.67 -17.88 -2.32
N LYS A 258 3.96 -19.00 -2.32
CA LYS A 258 2.70 -19.16 -1.57
C LYS A 258 2.80 -18.74 -0.09
N GLU A 259 3.91 -19.06 0.57
CA GLU A 259 4.10 -18.72 1.99
C GLU A 259 4.37 -17.22 2.19
N GLU A 260 5.11 -16.59 1.29
CA GLU A 260 5.38 -15.15 1.30
C GLU A 260 4.08 -14.36 1.04
N ILE A 261 3.23 -14.85 0.14
CA ILE A 261 1.88 -14.29 -0.09
C ILE A 261 1.01 -14.40 1.15
N LYS A 262 1.00 -15.56 1.83
CA LYS A 262 0.25 -15.72 3.07
C LYS A 262 0.69 -14.70 4.13
N GLN A 263 1.99 -14.53 4.31
CA GLN A 263 2.53 -13.51 5.21
C GLN A 263 2.07 -12.10 4.79
N LEU A 264 2.17 -11.77 3.50
CA LEU A 264 1.75 -10.48 2.96
C LEU A 264 0.25 -10.21 3.22
N ILE A 265 -0.64 -11.14 2.89
CA ILE A 265 -2.09 -10.94 3.10
C ILE A 265 -2.45 -10.88 4.59
N THR A 266 -1.76 -11.65 5.46
CA THR A 266 -1.98 -11.59 6.91
C THR A 266 -1.63 -10.20 7.46
N ILE A 267 -0.50 -9.63 7.04
CA ILE A 267 -0.09 -8.29 7.46
C ILE A 267 -1.05 -7.23 6.88
N ILE A 268 -1.45 -7.34 5.61
CA ILE A 268 -2.38 -6.41 4.98
C ILE A 268 -3.75 -6.43 5.67
N ASP A 269 -4.27 -7.60 6.01
CA ASP A 269 -5.59 -7.73 6.66
C ASP A 269 -5.60 -7.07 8.04
N ASP A 270 -4.55 -7.29 8.84
CA ASP A 270 -4.40 -6.66 10.14
C ASP A 270 -4.18 -5.15 10.05
N PHE A 271 -3.34 -4.70 9.10
CA PHE A 271 -3.17 -3.28 8.81
C PHE A 271 -4.49 -2.62 8.37
N ALA A 272 -5.23 -3.26 7.47
CA ALA A 272 -6.52 -2.78 7.00
C ALA A 272 -7.55 -2.66 8.12
N ALA A 273 -7.56 -3.60 9.08
CA ALA A 273 -8.45 -3.54 10.23
C ALA A 273 -8.22 -2.26 11.05
N VAL A 274 -6.95 -1.92 11.34
CA VAL A 274 -6.60 -0.70 12.11
C VAL A 274 -6.86 0.55 11.28
N TYR A 275 -6.47 0.54 10.00
CA TYR A 275 -6.57 1.68 9.10
C TYR A 275 -8.02 2.09 8.83
N ILE A 276 -8.87 1.13 8.47
CA ILE A 276 -10.29 1.36 8.15
C ILE A 276 -11.04 1.77 9.42
N ALA A 277 -10.70 1.21 10.59
CA ALA A 277 -11.31 1.62 11.86
C ALA A 277 -11.06 3.10 12.17
N GLU A 278 -9.83 3.59 11.98
CA GLU A 278 -9.52 5.01 12.20
C GLU A 278 -10.16 5.90 11.12
N CYS A 279 -10.15 5.49 9.84
CA CYS A 279 -10.84 6.23 8.78
C CYS A 279 -12.33 6.37 9.09
N ARG A 280 -12.97 5.29 9.55
CA ARG A 280 -14.38 5.28 9.96
C ARG A 280 -14.61 6.22 11.15
N ASN A 281 -13.74 6.20 12.15
CA ASN A 281 -13.83 7.12 13.28
C ASN A 281 -13.80 8.58 12.81
N LEU A 282 -12.80 8.95 12.01
CA LEU A 282 -12.67 10.29 11.44
C LEU A 282 -13.87 10.66 10.55
N TYR A 283 -14.38 9.71 9.75
CA TYR A 283 -15.55 9.89 8.90
C TYR A 283 -16.80 10.25 9.70
N LEU A 284 -17.08 9.52 10.79
CA LEU A 284 -18.23 9.75 11.68
C LEU A 284 -18.06 11.03 12.52
N MET A 285 -16.86 11.29 13.02
CA MET A 285 -16.55 12.49 13.79
C MET A 285 -16.75 13.78 12.98
N LEU A 286 -16.46 13.73 11.68
CA LEU A 286 -16.72 14.82 10.74
C LEU A 286 -18.15 14.77 10.16
N ASN A 287 -19.03 13.91 10.68
CA ASN A 287 -20.41 13.73 10.26
C ASN A 287 -20.57 13.53 8.74
N ARG A 288 -19.60 12.87 8.09
CA ARG A 288 -19.62 12.59 6.65
C ARG A 288 -20.63 11.51 6.27
N ASP A 289 -21.21 10.83 7.24
CA ASP A 289 -22.39 9.97 7.10
C ASP A 289 -23.67 10.76 6.84
N ILE A 290 -23.74 12.02 7.31
CA ILE A 290 -24.89 12.92 7.15
C ILE A 290 -24.66 13.91 6.01
N PHE A 291 -23.45 14.47 5.94
CA PHE A 291 -23.13 15.59 5.06
C PHE A 291 -22.19 15.18 3.92
N GLU A 292 -22.48 15.64 2.71
CA GLU A 292 -21.68 15.35 1.52
C GLU A 292 -20.42 16.23 1.46
N LYS A 293 -19.34 15.74 0.83
CA LYS A 293 -18.14 16.55 0.58
C LYS A 293 -18.30 17.47 -0.65
N SER A 294 -17.62 18.62 -0.64
CA SER A 294 -17.43 19.51 -1.78
C SER A 294 -15.95 19.79 -1.99
N GLY A 295 -15.30 18.92 -2.77
CA GLY A 295 -13.82 18.85 -2.81
C GLY A 295 -13.26 18.28 -1.50
N ASP A 296 -11.97 18.51 -1.25
CA ASP A 296 -11.27 17.86 -0.13
C ASP A 296 -11.49 18.54 1.23
N LYS A 297 -11.79 19.85 1.22
CA LYS A 297 -11.77 20.72 2.42
C LYS A 297 -13.13 21.23 2.90
N TYR A 298 -14.21 20.92 2.18
CA TYR A 298 -15.54 21.50 2.46
C TYR A 298 -16.59 20.41 2.62
N ILE A 299 -17.50 20.62 3.57
CA ILE A 299 -18.61 19.72 3.88
C ILE A 299 -19.94 20.47 3.63
N LYS A 300 -20.78 19.97 2.74
CA LYS A 300 -22.08 20.54 2.36
C LYS A 300 -23.11 20.29 3.46
N LEU A 301 -23.51 21.35 4.16
CA LEU A 301 -24.48 21.25 5.24
C LEU A 301 -25.92 21.20 4.67
N PHE A 302 -26.33 22.24 3.95
CA PHE A 302 -27.67 22.36 3.34
C PHE A 302 -27.72 23.48 2.29
N LYS A 303 -28.81 23.57 1.52
CA LYS A 303 -28.99 24.63 0.50
C LYS A 303 -29.98 25.69 0.94
N ILE A 304 -29.65 26.95 0.64
CA ILE A 304 -30.54 28.11 0.81
C ILE A 304 -30.53 29.00 -0.43
N HIS A 305 -31.57 29.81 -0.57
CA HIS A 305 -31.63 30.82 -1.62
C HIS A 305 -30.65 31.98 -1.34
N LYS A 306 -30.01 32.51 -2.39
CA LYS A 306 -29.11 33.68 -2.34
C LYS A 306 -29.66 34.88 -1.57
N LYS A 307 -30.96 35.15 -1.66
CA LYS A 307 -31.59 36.27 -0.93
C LYS A 307 -31.47 36.13 0.58
N LEU A 308 -31.62 34.90 1.09
CA LEU A 308 -31.43 34.62 2.51
C LEU A 308 -29.97 34.77 2.92
N TRP A 309 -29.04 34.27 2.09
CA TRP A 309 -27.61 34.42 2.33
C TRP A 309 -27.20 35.90 2.47
N LEU A 310 -27.70 36.77 1.59
CA LEU A 310 -27.44 38.20 1.68
C LEU A 310 -27.95 38.81 2.99
N LYS A 311 -29.14 38.40 3.46
CA LYS A 311 -29.67 38.81 4.77
C LYS A 311 -28.79 38.33 5.93
N MET A 312 -28.25 37.11 5.84
CA MET A 312 -27.33 36.57 6.86
C MET A 312 -26.02 37.37 6.91
N ILE A 313 -25.45 37.72 5.76
CA ILE A 313 -24.21 38.51 5.70
C ILE A 313 -24.43 39.95 6.16
N GLU A 314 -25.55 40.59 5.81
CA GLU A 314 -25.92 41.90 6.35
C GLU A 314 -26.02 41.85 7.89
N PHE A 315 -26.67 40.82 8.42
CA PHE A 315 -26.74 40.61 9.86
C PHE A 315 -25.35 40.44 10.49
N CYS A 316 -24.47 39.60 9.94
CA CYS A 316 -23.11 39.43 10.46
C CYS A 316 -22.30 40.73 10.49
N ARG A 317 -22.50 41.63 9.52
CA ARG A 317 -21.83 42.94 9.49
C ARG A 317 -22.34 43.90 10.56
N GLU A 318 -23.63 43.85 10.88
CA GLU A 318 -24.21 44.67 11.95
C GLU A 318 -23.80 44.18 13.35
N PHE A 319 -23.60 42.87 13.50
CA PHE A 319 -23.23 42.25 14.76
C PHE A 319 -21.75 41.81 14.74
N ASP A 320 -20.87 42.72 14.36
CA ASP A 320 -19.43 42.51 14.42
C ASP A 320 -18.95 42.37 15.88
N TYR A 321 -18.02 41.45 16.16
CA TYR A 321 -17.54 41.19 17.51
C TYR A 321 -16.76 42.36 18.13
N GLU A 322 -16.22 43.29 17.34
CA GLU A 322 -15.51 44.48 17.82
C GLU A 322 -16.45 45.66 18.09
N GLU A 323 -17.66 45.65 17.52
CA GLU A 323 -18.55 46.83 17.45
C GLU A 323 -19.72 46.82 18.46
N GLY A 324 -19.84 45.79 19.31
CA GLY A 324 -20.87 45.78 20.36
C GLY A 324 -20.85 44.55 21.27
N GLU A 325 -21.75 44.48 22.25
CA GLU A 325 -21.68 43.51 23.37
C GLU A 325 -22.91 42.61 23.53
N SER A 326 -23.82 42.59 22.56
CA SER A 326 -24.92 41.61 22.60
C SER A 326 -24.41 40.20 22.32
N ASP A 327 -25.17 39.18 22.74
CA ASP A 327 -24.86 37.76 22.46
C ASP A 327 -24.65 37.44 20.97
N TRP A 328 -25.11 38.31 20.06
CA TRP A 328 -24.95 38.16 18.61
C TRP A 328 -23.69 38.84 18.07
N HIS A 329 -23.04 39.75 18.80
CA HIS A 329 -21.77 40.39 18.40
C HIS A 329 -20.62 39.40 18.50
N THR A 330 -20.64 38.41 17.60
CA THR A 330 -19.74 37.25 17.56
C THR A 330 -19.21 37.01 16.15
N PHE A 331 -19.53 37.88 15.19
CA PHE A 331 -19.11 37.71 13.80
C PHE A 331 -17.94 38.63 13.46
N ASP A 332 -17.05 38.17 12.59
CA ASP A 332 -16.04 39.03 11.95
C ASP A 332 -16.60 39.56 10.62
N SER A 333 -16.84 40.87 10.53
CA SER A 333 -17.51 41.55 9.41
C SER A 333 -16.73 41.56 8.09
N HIS A 334 -15.45 41.17 8.08
CA HIS A 334 -14.56 41.35 6.94
C HIS A 334 -14.58 40.24 5.87
N SER A 335 -15.70 39.54 5.62
CA SER A 335 -15.65 38.42 4.67
C SER A 335 -16.89 38.11 3.83
N SER A 336 -16.64 37.42 2.72
CA SER A 336 -17.62 36.81 1.80
C SER A 336 -18.22 35.49 2.34
N PHE A 337 -17.91 35.16 3.58
CA PHE A 337 -18.31 33.95 4.30
C PHE A 337 -18.58 34.30 5.76
N ILE A 338 -19.15 33.39 6.53
CA ILE A 338 -19.46 33.64 7.95
C ILE A 338 -18.33 33.07 8.80
N LYS A 339 -17.82 33.89 9.71
CA LYS A 339 -16.83 33.51 10.72
C LYS A 339 -17.43 33.76 12.09
N ILE A 340 -17.35 32.76 12.95
CA ILE A 340 -17.89 32.84 14.31
C ILE A 340 -16.72 32.93 15.28
N PHE A 341 -16.69 34.00 16.07
CA PHE A 341 -15.65 34.34 17.03
C PHE A 341 -16.21 34.26 18.45
N ASP A 342 -15.50 33.57 19.33
CA ASP A 342 -15.80 33.50 20.76
C ASP A 342 -14.93 34.53 21.49
N LYS A 343 -15.56 35.64 21.91
CA LYS A 343 -14.87 36.71 22.64
C LYS A 343 -14.21 36.23 23.93
N HIS A 344 -14.86 35.31 24.66
CA HIS A 344 -14.36 34.84 25.96
C HIS A 344 -13.06 34.04 25.80
N LYS A 345 -12.94 33.29 24.70
CA LYS A 345 -11.75 32.49 24.39
C LYS A 345 -10.78 33.17 23.43
N SER A 346 -11.19 34.30 22.86
CA SER A 346 -10.42 35.05 21.85
C SER A 346 -10.00 34.15 20.67
N GLU A 347 -10.91 33.32 20.17
CA GLU A 347 -10.64 32.38 19.08
C GLU A 347 -11.85 32.19 18.16
N PHE A 348 -11.59 31.82 16.90
CA PHE A 348 -12.65 31.40 15.99
C PHE A 348 -13.18 30.01 16.35
N ARG A 349 -14.47 29.77 16.06
CA ARG A 349 -15.19 28.55 16.41
C ARG A 349 -15.71 27.82 15.18
N ALA A 350 -16.09 28.55 14.12
CA ALA A 350 -16.60 27.97 12.89
C ALA A 350 -16.41 28.90 11.69
N PHE A 351 -16.30 28.29 10.51
CA PHE A 351 -16.26 28.96 9.22
C PHE A 351 -17.31 28.35 8.29
N ILE A 352 -18.18 29.20 7.74
CA ILE A 352 -19.26 28.79 6.83
C ILE A 352 -19.12 29.52 5.51
N VAL A 353 -18.74 28.79 4.47
CA VAL A 353 -18.46 29.33 3.14
C VAL A 353 -19.62 29.02 2.19
N PRO A 354 -20.15 30.01 1.45
CA PRO A 354 -21.15 29.79 0.43
C PRO A 354 -20.49 29.16 -0.82
N LYS A 355 -21.11 28.13 -1.39
CA LYS A 355 -20.68 27.55 -2.68
C LYS A 355 -21.83 27.44 -3.67
N ILE A 356 -21.54 27.74 -4.93
CA ILE A 356 -22.46 27.49 -6.05
C ILE A 356 -22.10 26.12 -6.62
N GLU A 357 -23.10 25.35 -7.02
CA GLU A 357 -22.89 24.06 -7.68
C GLU A 357 -22.31 24.30 -9.08
N GLU A 358 -21.10 23.79 -9.34
CA GLU A 358 -20.52 23.81 -10.68
C GLU A 358 -21.23 22.75 -11.54
N SER A 359 -22.06 23.17 -12.48
CA SER A 359 -22.62 22.29 -13.50
C SER A 359 -21.73 22.29 -14.74
N THR A 360 -21.53 21.13 -15.35
CA THR A 360 -20.84 20.95 -16.64
C THR A 360 -21.61 21.56 -17.83
N PHE A 361 -22.84 22.03 -17.63
CA PHE A 361 -23.66 22.65 -18.65
C PHE A 361 -23.49 24.17 -18.66
N LEU A 362 -23.25 24.72 -19.85
CA LEU A 362 -23.13 26.14 -20.14
C LEU A 362 -24.42 26.86 -19.71
N ILE A 363 -24.28 27.75 -18.73
CA ILE A 363 -25.32 28.61 -18.12
C ILE A 363 -26.08 27.93 -16.96
N HIS A 364 -25.58 28.14 -15.75
CA HIS A 364 -26.41 28.04 -14.55
C HIS A 364 -26.27 29.31 -13.71
N ASN A 365 -27.37 30.05 -13.60
CA ASN A 365 -27.55 31.04 -12.55
C ASN A 365 -28.37 30.38 -11.45
N SER A 366 -27.76 29.47 -10.68
CA SER A 366 -28.44 28.84 -9.54
C SER A 366 -28.81 29.93 -8.54
N GLU A 367 -30.10 30.13 -8.28
CA GLU A 367 -30.58 31.04 -7.23
C GLU A 367 -30.28 30.50 -5.82
N ASP A 368 -29.89 29.23 -5.74
CA ASP A 368 -29.52 28.56 -4.50
C ASP A 368 -28.01 28.42 -4.36
N ILE A 369 -27.56 28.41 -3.11
CA ILE A 369 -26.20 28.17 -2.71
C ILE A 369 -26.14 27.08 -1.64
N TRP A 370 -25.05 26.33 -1.64
CA TRP A 370 -24.68 25.44 -0.55
C TRP A 370 -24.03 26.26 0.58
N LEU A 371 -24.49 26.04 1.80
CA LEU A 371 -23.72 26.41 2.99
C LEU A 371 -22.76 25.27 3.30
N THR A 372 -21.46 25.58 3.30
CA THR A 372 -20.42 24.58 3.53
C THR A 372 -19.62 24.89 4.78
N TRP A 373 -19.34 23.87 5.57
CA TRP A 373 -18.42 23.93 6.70
C TRP A 373 -17.00 23.64 6.24
N THR A 374 -16.02 24.32 6.83
CA THR A 374 -14.59 24.05 6.59
C THR A 374 -13.77 24.33 7.83
N ASP A 375 -12.68 23.59 7.96
CA ASP A 375 -11.64 23.76 8.96
C ASP A 375 -10.32 24.31 8.40
N GLU A 376 -10.30 24.66 7.11
CA GLU A 376 -9.09 25.11 6.39
C GLU A 376 -8.43 26.35 7.02
N PHE A 377 -9.21 27.17 7.71
CA PHE A 377 -8.75 28.43 8.30
C PHE A 377 -8.24 28.28 9.75
N PHE A 378 -8.27 27.07 10.32
CA PHE A 378 -7.69 26.81 11.64
C PHE A 378 -6.22 26.41 11.50
N TRP A 379 -5.35 27.10 12.24
CA TRP A 379 -3.94 26.73 12.39
C TRP A 379 -3.81 25.65 13.48
N GLU A 380 -3.03 24.60 13.22
CA GLU A 380 -2.74 23.51 14.18
C GLU A 380 -3.97 22.78 14.75
N ASN A 381 -4.98 22.57 13.92
CA ASN A 381 -6.21 21.88 14.30
C ASN A 381 -5.97 20.39 14.63
N ARG A 382 -6.49 19.95 15.79
CA ARG A 382 -6.49 18.55 16.20
C ARG A 382 -7.92 18.07 16.28
N ILE A 383 -8.10 16.76 16.11
CA ILE A 383 -9.43 16.15 16.24
C ILE A 383 -10.08 16.43 17.61
N LYS A 384 -9.25 16.51 18.67
CA LYS A 384 -9.67 16.84 20.03
C LYS A 384 -10.32 18.23 20.15
N ASP A 385 -9.96 19.18 19.28
CA ASP A 385 -10.58 20.50 19.27
C ASP A 385 -12.05 20.41 18.82
N ILE A 386 -12.40 19.45 17.94
CA ILE A 386 -13.79 19.17 17.56
C ILE A 386 -14.51 18.41 18.69
N GLU A 387 -13.86 17.41 19.30
CA GLU A 387 -14.44 16.62 20.40
C GLU A 387 -14.80 17.47 21.62
N THR A 388 -13.93 18.41 21.97
CA THR A 388 -14.13 19.33 23.11
C THR A 388 -15.02 20.52 22.77
N ASN A 389 -15.59 20.54 21.55
CA ASN A 389 -16.35 21.65 21.00
C ASN A 389 -15.59 22.97 21.08
N ARG A 390 -14.26 22.94 20.96
CA ARG A 390 -13.43 24.14 20.78
C ARG A 390 -13.66 24.69 19.37
N ILE A 391 -13.62 23.80 18.38
CA ILE A 391 -14.08 24.04 17.02
C ILE A 391 -15.44 23.37 16.88
N TRP A 392 -16.42 24.06 16.30
CA TRP A 392 -17.74 23.48 16.09
C TRP A 392 -17.69 22.41 15.01
N SER A 393 -18.24 21.24 15.30
CA SER A 393 -18.40 20.17 14.32
C SER A 393 -19.39 20.58 13.20
N PRO A 394 -19.39 19.89 12.05
CA PRO A 394 -20.38 20.11 11.00
C PRO A 394 -21.82 19.99 11.51
N LEU A 395 -22.11 18.96 12.34
CA LEU A 395 -23.45 18.77 12.90
C LEU A 395 -23.85 19.86 13.90
N TYR A 396 -22.92 20.29 14.77
CA TYR A 396 -23.19 21.39 15.69
C TYR A 396 -23.48 22.67 14.91
N THR A 397 -22.65 22.98 13.91
CA THR A 397 -22.82 24.15 13.04
C THR A 397 -24.16 24.10 12.31
N TYR A 398 -24.54 22.96 11.75
CA TYR A 398 -25.84 22.75 11.12
C TYR A 398 -27.00 23.05 12.09
N HIS A 399 -26.96 22.51 13.30
CA HIS A 399 -28.02 22.73 14.29
C HIS A 399 -28.10 24.19 14.73
N TRP A 400 -26.97 24.84 14.97
CA TRP A 400 -26.94 26.25 15.31
C TRP A 400 -27.51 27.12 14.17
N LEU A 401 -27.11 26.85 12.92
CA LEU A 401 -27.63 27.56 11.75
C LEU A 401 -29.15 27.43 11.62
N THR A 402 -29.67 26.20 11.72
CA THR A 402 -31.08 25.89 11.45
C THR A 402 -32.01 26.21 12.62
N LYS A 403 -31.52 26.10 13.87
CA LYS A 403 -32.35 26.25 15.08
C LYS A 403 -32.20 27.59 15.78
N GLU A 404 -31.09 28.32 15.56
CA GLU A 404 -30.80 29.59 16.24
C GLU A 404 -30.60 30.73 15.23
N PHE A 405 -29.58 30.63 14.38
CA PHE A 405 -29.11 31.77 13.58
C PHE A 405 -30.09 32.19 12.48
N ILE A 406 -30.48 31.30 11.57
CA ILE A 406 -31.42 31.63 10.49
C ILE A 406 -32.76 32.11 11.05
N PRO A 407 -33.39 31.43 12.04
CA PRO A 407 -34.61 31.95 12.67
C PRO A 407 -34.44 33.38 13.19
N TYR A 408 -33.32 33.68 13.87
CA TYR A 408 -33.08 35.01 14.41
C TYR A 408 -32.85 36.07 13.33
N VAL A 409 -32.09 35.75 12.28
CA VAL A 409 -31.89 36.62 11.12
C VAL A 409 -33.22 36.99 10.46
N ILE A 410 -34.10 36.01 10.25
CA ILE A 410 -35.44 36.25 9.68
C ILE A 410 -36.29 37.12 10.61
N TYR A 411 -36.29 36.82 11.91
CA TYR A 411 -37.00 37.60 12.93
C TYR A 411 -36.53 39.07 12.94
N TYR A 412 -35.21 39.28 12.97
CA TYR A 412 -34.58 40.59 13.02
C TYR A 412 -34.85 41.40 11.75
N SER A 413 -34.64 40.79 10.57
CA SER A 413 -34.91 41.42 9.27
C SER A 413 -36.38 41.82 9.15
N SER A 414 -37.32 40.94 9.53
CA SER A 414 -38.76 41.23 9.51
C SER A 414 -39.14 42.38 10.44
N LYS A 415 -38.48 42.51 11.59
CA LYS A 415 -38.69 43.60 12.55
C LYS A 415 -38.13 44.92 12.03
N LYS A 416 -36.97 44.91 11.36
CA LYS A 416 -36.34 46.09 10.72
C LYS A 416 -37.19 46.61 9.56
N GLU A 417 -37.65 45.73 8.68
CA GLU A 417 -38.53 46.06 7.56
C GLU A 417 -39.85 46.70 8.04
N LYS A 418 -40.49 46.15 9.08
CA LYS A 418 -41.73 46.74 9.65
C LYS A 418 -41.51 48.07 10.39
N ARG A 419 -40.32 48.34 10.92
CA ARG A 419 -40.00 49.65 11.51
C ARG A 419 -39.89 50.75 10.46
N ASN A 420 -39.51 50.38 9.23
CA ASN A 420 -39.41 51.31 8.10
C ASN A 420 -40.78 51.63 7.47
N PHE A 421 -41.80 50.79 7.68
CA PHE A 421 -43.19 51.07 7.28
C PHE A 421 -43.97 51.66 8.47
N LEU A 422 -44.55 52.86 8.29
CA LEU A 422 -45.17 53.74 9.30
C LEU A 422 -46.34 53.19 10.16
N ASN A 423 -46.65 51.89 10.19
CA ASN A 423 -47.77 51.32 10.94
C ASN A 423 -47.36 50.69 12.29
N ARG A 424 -47.27 51.54 13.31
CA ARG A 424 -46.96 51.21 14.73
C ARG A 424 -48.16 50.69 15.54
N LYS A 425 -48.87 49.64 15.10
CA LYS A 425 -50.00 49.10 15.92
C LYS A 425 -49.99 47.61 16.26
N ASN A 426 -49.12 46.78 15.66
CA ASN A 426 -49.04 45.37 16.04
C ASN A 426 -47.82 45.13 16.94
N LYS A 427 -48.08 44.67 18.17
CA LYS A 427 -47.05 44.21 19.11
C LYS A 427 -46.32 43.03 18.46
N PHE A 428 -45.07 43.26 18.04
CA PHE A 428 -44.28 42.20 17.42
C PHE A 428 -44.05 41.11 18.47
N VAL A 429 -44.30 39.87 18.06
CA VAL A 429 -44.12 38.68 18.88
C VAL A 429 -42.65 38.62 19.36
N ASN A 430 -42.39 38.11 20.56
CA ASN A 430 -41.01 37.93 21.02
C ASN A 430 -40.32 36.81 20.22
N PHE A 431 -38.98 36.72 20.30
CA PHE A 431 -38.25 35.72 19.51
C PHE A 431 -38.63 34.28 19.88
N GLU A 432 -38.83 33.97 21.16
CA GLU A 432 -39.19 32.62 21.62
C GLU A 432 -40.52 32.13 21.04
N GLU A 433 -41.51 33.01 20.96
CA GLU A 433 -42.81 32.69 20.40
C GLU A 433 -42.77 32.63 18.87
N PHE A 434 -41.96 33.47 18.21
CA PHE A 434 -41.67 33.33 16.78
C PHE A 434 -41.02 31.97 16.47
N ARG A 435 -40.01 31.59 17.26
CA ARG A 435 -39.21 30.38 17.11
C ARG A 435 -40.07 29.11 17.12
N LYS A 436 -41.12 29.06 17.96
CA LYS A 436 -42.07 27.92 18.03
C LYS A 436 -42.83 27.66 16.74
N THR A 437 -43.04 28.70 15.94
CA THR A 437 -43.78 28.64 14.67
C THR A 437 -42.86 28.62 13.44
N PHE A 438 -41.55 28.75 13.64
CA PHE A 438 -40.59 28.81 12.56
C PHE A 438 -40.37 27.41 11.96
N ASN A 439 -40.57 27.28 10.64
CA ASN A 439 -40.19 26.09 9.89
C ASN A 439 -39.02 26.43 8.93
N ILE A 440 -37.87 25.78 9.13
CA ILE A 440 -36.66 25.95 8.32
C ILE A 440 -36.84 25.46 6.87
N GLU A 441 -37.74 24.51 6.62
CA GLU A 441 -38.03 23.99 5.28
C GLU A 441 -38.55 25.08 4.35
N ASN A 442 -39.23 26.11 4.88
CA ASN A 442 -39.71 27.24 4.09
C ASN A 442 -38.58 28.13 3.53
N TYR A 443 -37.35 27.94 4.01
CA TYR A 443 -36.19 28.79 3.72
C TYR A 443 -35.01 28.01 3.10
N THR A 444 -35.19 26.71 2.88
CA THR A 444 -34.14 25.81 2.40
C THR A 444 -34.64 25.06 1.18
N SER A 445 -33.76 24.81 0.21
CA SER A 445 -34.10 24.00 -0.97
C SER A 445 -33.59 22.56 -0.88
N TYR A 446 -32.75 22.29 0.11
CA TYR A 446 -32.29 20.95 0.46
C TYR A 446 -31.93 20.92 1.94
N LEU A 447 -32.38 19.90 2.66
CA LEU A 447 -31.98 19.57 4.02
C LEU A 447 -31.52 18.10 4.08
N PRO A 448 -30.45 17.79 4.83
CA PRO A 448 -30.07 16.41 5.11
C PRO A 448 -31.09 15.75 6.06
N ASN A 449 -31.29 14.44 5.90
CA ASN A 449 -32.17 13.66 6.78
C ASN A 449 -31.43 13.29 8.07
N ILE A 450 -31.85 13.84 9.21
CA ILE A 450 -31.20 13.66 10.53
C ILE A 450 -32.16 12.96 11.52
N THR A 451 -33.12 12.16 11.04
CA THR A 451 -34.09 11.52 11.93
C THR A 451 -33.49 10.32 12.68
N ASN A 452 -33.64 10.32 14.02
CA ASN A 452 -33.05 9.35 14.96
C ASN A 452 -33.95 8.14 15.29
N ASP A 453 -35.08 7.96 14.61
CA ASP A 453 -36.08 6.98 15.02
C ASP A 453 -35.74 5.59 14.48
N ASN A 454 -34.85 4.89 15.20
CA ASN A 454 -34.19 3.65 14.78
C ASN A 454 -35.09 2.40 14.77
N CYS A 455 -36.31 2.48 15.32
CA CYS A 455 -37.13 1.29 15.58
C CYS A 455 -38.50 1.29 14.88
N SER A 456 -38.58 1.88 13.68
CA SER A 456 -39.77 1.83 12.83
C SER A 456 -39.57 0.95 11.60
N THR A 457 -40.67 0.40 11.08
CA THR A 457 -40.71 -0.30 9.78
C THR A 457 -40.22 0.62 8.65
N THR A 458 -40.50 1.92 8.73
CA THR A 458 -40.01 2.94 7.79
C THR A 458 -38.48 3.04 7.80
N ASN A 459 -37.84 3.01 8.97
CA ASN A 459 -36.38 3.04 9.08
C ASN A 459 -35.76 1.72 8.57
N LEU A 460 -36.39 0.58 8.85
CA LEU A 460 -35.96 -0.71 8.30
C LEU A 460 -36.02 -0.70 6.75
N LEU A 461 -37.11 -0.19 6.18
CA LEU A 461 -37.25 -0.02 4.72
C LEU A 461 -36.17 0.91 4.15
N SER A 462 -35.88 2.04 4.81
CA SER A 462 -34.78 2.93 4.41
C SER A 462 -33.44 2.21 4.39
N THR A 463 -33.14 1.45 5.44
CA THR A 463 -31.90 0.66 5.54
C THR A 463 -31.80 -0.37 4.40
N ILE A 464 -32.88 -1.08 4.10
CA ILE A 464 -32.93 -2.07 3.00
C ILE A 464 -32.76 -1.39 1.65
N ASN A 465 -33.38 -0.23 1.42
CA ASN A 465 -33.23 0.53 0.19
C ASN A 465 -31.80 1.02 -0.02
N GLU A 466 -31.16 1.49 1.04
CA GLU A 466 -29.76 1.90 1.03
C GLU A 466 -28.82 0.73 0.69
N LEU A 467 -29.04 -0.44 1.31
CA LEU A 467 -28.28 -1.66 1.01
C LEU A 467 -28.50 -2.10 -0.44
N ARG A 468 -29.76 -2.11 -0.89
CA ARG A 468 -30.11 -2.44 -2.27
C ARG A 468 -29.40 -1.53 -3.25
N LEU A 469 -29.47 -0.21 -3.06
CA LEU A 469 -28.83 0.77 -3.94
C LEU A 469 -27.31 0.55 -3.99
N PHE A 470 -26.69 0.28 -2.84
CA PHE A 470 -25.27 -0.06 -2.76
C PHE A 470 -24.92 -1.30 -3.60
N TYR A 471 -25.60 -2.42 -3.39
CA TYR A 471 -25.31 -3.67 -4.14
C TYR A 471 -25.70 -3.59 -5.62
N SER A 472 -26.69 -2.77 -5.97
CA SER A 472 -27.02 -2.46 -7.37
C SER A 472 -25.94 -1.61 -8.04
N THR A 473 -25.35 -0.65 -7.33
CA THR A 473 -24.25 0.19 -7.84
C THR A 473 -23.00 -0.65 -8.07
N TYR A 474 -22.74 -1.60 -7.18
CA TYR A 474 -21.59 -2.51 -7.23
C TYR A 474 -21.98 -3.92 -7.65
N CYS A 475 -22.84 -4.04 -8.65
CA CYS A 475 -23.42 -5.32 -9.09
C CYS A 475 -22.35 -6.34 -9.55
N ASN A 476 -21.21 -5.86 -10.04
CA ASN A 476 -20.08 -6.67 -10.52
C ASN A 476 -19.06 -7.03 -9.41
N ALA A 477 -19.20 -6.47 -8.20
CA ALA A 477 -18.33 -6.84 -7.09
C ALA A 477 -18.70 -8.23 -6.56
N PHE A 478 -17.71 -9.00 -6.11
CA PHE A 478 -17.90 -10.33 -5.55
C PHE A 478 -17.65 -10.31 -4.05
N TYR A 479 -18.50 -11.02 -3.31
CA TYR A 479 -18.48 -11.06 -1.86
C TYR A 479 -18.42 -12.51 -1.38
N GLU A 480 -17.49 -12.82 -0.47
CA GLU A 480 -17.49 -14.07 0.29
C GLU A 480 -18.60 -13.98 1.35
N CYS A 481 -19.81 -14.38 1.00
CA CYS A 481 -20.93 -14.28 1.94
C CYS A 481 -21.07 -15.54 2.78
N LYS A 482 -20.40 -15.56 3.93
CA LYS A 482 -20.75 -16.44 5.05
C LYS A 482 -22.19 -16.18 5.53
N ASP A 483 -22.67 -14.96 5.37
CA ASP A 483 -23.96 -14.47 5.90
C ASP A 483 -25.08 -14.32 4.86
N LEU A 484 -24.93 -14.88 3.65
CA LEU A 484 -26.05 -14.92 2.68
C LEU A 484 -27.26 -15.66 3.26
N LYS A 485 -27.01 -16.63 4.14
CA LYS A 485 -28.04 -17.33 4.90
C LYS A 485 -28.88 -16.38 5.75
N ASN A 486 -28.27 -15.37 6.35
CA ASN A 486 -28.96 -14.39 7.20
C ASN A 486 -29.87 -13.50 6.37
N LEU A 487 -29.46 -13.14 5.15
CA LEU A 487 -30.30 -12.35 4.24
C LEU A 487 -31.56 -13.12 3.81
N TYR A 488 -31.42 -14.42 3.51
CA TYR A 488 -32.58 -15.27 3.25
C TYR A 488 -33.44 -15.48 4.50
N GLU A 489 -32.85 -15.56 5.69
CA GLU A 489 -33.59 -15.63 6.95
C GLU A 489 -34.41 -14.35 7.18
N SER A 490 -33.84 -13.17 6.93
CA SER A 490 -34.57 -11.90 6.99
C SER A 490 -35.78 -11.90 6.05
N LEU A 491 -35.62 -12.40 4.82
CA LEU A 491 -36.73 -12.53 3.88
C LEU A 491 -37.81 -13.50 4.37
N ILE A 492 -37.43 -14.63 4.97
CA ILE A 492 -38.39 -15.60 5.54
C ILE A 492 -39.22 -14.94 6.64
N ILE A 493 -38.60 -14.20 7.57
CA ILE A 493 -39.29 -13.49 8.65
C ILE A 493 -40.32 -12.50 8.07
N LEU A 494 -39.92 -11.70 7.08
CA LEU A 494 -40.81 -10.74 6.43
C LEU A 494 -42.00 -11.43 5.74
N LEU A 495 -41.74 -12.50 4.99
CA LEU A 495 -42.80 -13.24 4.28
C LEU A 495 -43.81 -13.85 5.24
N GLN A 496 -43.35 -14.42 6.36
CA GLN A 496 -44.24 -14.99 7.39
C GLN A 496 -45.22 -13.96 7.96
N LYS A 497 -44.83 -12.68 8.00
CA LYS A 497 -45.62 -11.58 8.58
C LYS A 497 -46.38 -10.74 7.56
N SER A 498 -46.18 -11.01 6.28
CA SER A 498 -46.83 -10.30 5.17
C SER A 498 -48.12 -10.99 4.71
N ASP A 499 -49.03 -10.20 4.15
CA ASP A 499 -50.20 -10.63 3.39
C ASP A 499 -49.93 -10.76 1.87
N ILE A 500 -48.70 -11.16 1.51
CA ILE A 500 -48.25 -11.21 0.11
C ILE A 500 -49.21 -11.96 -0.80
N ASP A 501 -49.52 -11.34 -1.94
CA ASP A 501 -50.44 -11.86 -2.93
C ASP A 501 -49.72 -12.71 -4.00
N LYS A 502 -50.49 -13.21 -4.97
CA LYS A 502 -49.96 -14.02 -6.07
C LYS A 502 -48.93 -13.26 -6.92
N SER A 503 -49.14 -11.96 -7.14
CA SER A 503 -48.22 -11.12 -7.91
C SER A 503 -46.86 -11.01 -7.22
N GLY A 504 -46.86 -10.81 -5.90
CA GLY A 504 -45.64 -10.76 -5.09
C GLY A 504 -44.90 -12.08 -5.07
N ILE A 505 -45.64 -13.19 -4.95
CA ILE A 505 -45.08 -14.55 -5.05
C ILE A 505 -44.36 -14.74 -6.40
N GLU A 506 -44.98 -14.40 -7.52
CA GLU A 506 -44.36 -14.52 -8.85
C GLU A 506 -43.12 -13.61 -9.01
N TYR A 507 -43.16 -12.39 -8.45
CA TYR A 507 -42.01 -11.51 -8.44
C TYR A 507 -40.83 -12.12 -7.66
N ILE A 508 -41.07 -12.65 -6.46
CA ILE A 508 -40.04 -13.30 -5.64
C ILE A 508 -39.47 -14.53 -6.35
N LYS A 509 -40.33 -15.37 -6.93
CA LYS A 509 -39.90 -16.53 -7.74
C LYS A 509 -38.96 -16.12 -8.85
N SER A 510 -39.33 -15.09 -9.61
CA SER A 510 -38.52 -14.55 -10.70
C SER A 510 -37.14 -14.07 -10.21
N LYS A 511 -37.08 -13.34 -9.10
CA LYS A 511 -35.81 -12.79 -8.57
C LYS A 511 -34.90 -13.84 -7.94
N LEU A 512 -35.47 -14.85 -7.30
CA LEU A 512 -34.71 -15.91 -6.62
C LEU A 512 -34.51 -17.15 -7.49
N ASN A 513 -35.02 -17.15 -8.72
CA ASN A 513 -35.00 -18.27 -9.66
C ASN A 513 -35.64 -19.56 -9.07
N ILE A 514 -36.80 -19.41 -8.44
CA ILE A 514 -37.58 -20.51 -7.86
C ILE A 514 -38.61 -20.98 -8.90
N SER A 515 -38.54 -22.26 -9.29
CA SER A 515 -39.42 -22.84 -10.31
C SER A 515 -40.77 -23.33 -9.77
N ASN A 516 -40.84 -23.69 -8.48
CA ASN A 516 -41.98 -24.38 -7.89
C ASN A 516 -42.67 -23.53 -6.81
N GLY A 517 -43.97 -23.76 -6.60
CA GLY A 517 -44.77 -23.09 -5.57
C GLY A 517 -45.64 -21.95 -6.12
N ASN A 518 -46.90 -21.94 -5.68
CA ASN A 518 -47.91 -20.93 -6.05
C ASN A 518 -48.53 -20.26 -4.82
N ASP A 519 -48.07 -20.63 -3.63
CA ASP A 519 -48.54 -20.17 -2.33
C ASP A 519 -47.35 -19.79 -1.44
N LYS A 520 -47.65 -19.00 -0.40
CA LYS A 520 -46.65 -18.43 0.50
C LYS A 520 -45.82 -19.47 1.23
N ASP A 521 -46.45 -20.57 1.69
CA ASP A 521 -45.78 -21.58 2.49
C ASP A 521 -44.80 -22.41 1.65
N THR A 522 -45.19 -22.75 0.42
CA THR A 522 -44.30 -23.43 -0.53
C THR A 522 -43.11 -22.56 -0.90
N ILE A 523 -43.29 -21.25 -1.10
CA ILE A 523 -42.18 -20.33 -1.38
C ILE A 523 -41.22 -20.21 -0.19
N ILE A 524 -41.76 -20.10 1.03
CA ILE A 524 -40.92 -20.10 2.24
C ILE A 524 -40.12 -21.40 2.35
N HIS A 525 -40.71 -22.54 2.00
CA HIS A 525 -40.01 -23.83 1.99
C HIS A 525 -38.87 -23.86 0.96
N GLU A 526 -39.10 -23.40 -0.27
CA GLU A 526 -38.06 -23.31 -1.30
C GLU A 526 -36.93 -22.35 -0.90
N ILE A 527 -37.25 -21.19 -0.30
CA ILE A 527 -36.24 -20.25 0.21
C ILE A 527 -35.40 -20.91 1.33
N LYS A 528 -36.03 -21.69 2.22
CA LYS A 528 -35.30 -22.48 3.24
C LYS A 528 -34.37 -23.51 2.61
N ASN A 529 -34.78 -24.17 1.52
CA ASN A 529 -33.92 -25.11 0.80
C ASN A 529 -32.72 -24.41 0.15
N ILE A 530 -32.94 -23.26 -0.51
CA ILE A 530 -31.85 -22.42 -1.04
C ILE A 530 -30.88 -22.04 0.08
N LYS A 531 -31.40 -21.55 1.21
CA LYS A 531 -30.62 -21.17 2.40
C LYS A 531 -29.75 -22.32 2.90
N ASN A 532 -30.31 -23.52 3.01
CA ASN A 532 -29.59 -24.71 3.51
C ASN A 532 -28.49 -25.19 2.56
N ASN A 533 -28.67 -24.99 1.25
CA ASN A 533 -27.69 -25.34 0.22
C ASN A 533 -26.52 -24.34 0.10
N ILE A 534 -26.54 -23.24 0.84
CA ILE A 534 -25.42 -22.28 0.86
C ILE A 534 -24.24 -22.91 1.63
N THR A 535 -23.15 -23.14 0.92
CA THR A 535 -21.87 -23.61 1.47
C THR A 535 -20.95 -22.43 1.75
N SER A 536 -20.22 -22.49 2.87
CA SER A 536 -19.14 -21.54 3.18
C SER A 536 -18.06 -21.56 2.11
N GLY A 537 -17.40 -20.41 1.86
CA GLY A 537 -16.31 -20.30 0.88
C GLY A 537 -16.75 -20.11 -0.58
N LYS A 538 -18.04 -19.86 -0.85
CA LYS A 538 -18.51 -19.42 -2.17
C LYS A 538 -18.59 -17.90 -2.24
N VAL A 539 -18.27 -17.37 -3.42
CA VAL A 539 -18.44 -15.94 -3.74
C VAL A 539 -19.74 -15.71 -4.49
N TYR A 540 -20.40 -14.60 -4.21
CA TYR A 540 -21.61 -14.17 -4.92
C TYR A 540 -21.45 -12.74 -5.43
N SER A 541 -22.00 -12.46 -6.61
CA SER A 541 -21.99 -11.11 -7.16
C SER A 541 -22.93 -10.19 -6.39
N GLY A 542 -22.60 -8.90 -6.36
CA GLY A 542 -23.46 -7.84 -5.82
C GLY A 542 -24.84 -7.84 -6.48
N PHE A 543 -24.92 -8.19 -7.77
CA PHE A 543 -26.20 -8.38 -8.47
C PHE A 543 -27.10 -9.43 -7.79
N LYS A 544 -26.55 -10.59 -7.43
CA LYS A 544 -27.34 -11.62 -6.76
C LYS A 544 -27.83 -11.16 -5.38
N ILE A 545 -27.01 -10.39 -4.67
CA ILE A 545 -27.37 -9.82 -3.36
C ILE A 545 -28.47 -8.74 -3.54
N ASP A 546 -28.34 -7.86 -4.53
CA ASP A 546 -29.36 -6.86 -4.91
C ASP A 546 -30.72 -7.52 -5.20
N LEU A 547 -30.74 -8.63 -5.95
CA LEU A 547 -31.98 -9.35 -6.24
C LEU A 547 -32.71 -9.81 -4.98
N ILE A 548 -31.97 -10.22 -3.94
CA ILE A 548 -32.58 -10.59 -2.67
C ILE A 548 -33.06 -9.33 -1.94
N PHE A 549 -32.28 -8.26 -1.87
CA PHE A 549 -32.74 -7.00 -1.27
C PHE A 549 -33.99 -6.42 -1.96
N ARG A 550 -34.14 -6.56 -3.27
CA ARG A 550 -35.38 -6.21 -4.00
C ARG A 550 -36.59 -6.99 -3.50
N THR A 551 -36.42 -8.25 -3.11
CA THR A 551 -37.51 -9.05 -2.53
C THR A 551 -37.84 -8.62 -1.10
N LEU A 552 -36.86 -8.20 -0.29
CA LEU A 552 -37.13 -7.60 1.01
C LEU A 552 -37.85 -6.25 0.88
N GLU A 553 -37.38 -5.38 -0.01
CA GLU A 553 -37.98 -4.06 -0.26
C GLU A 553 -39.45 -4.20 -0.67
N ILE A 554 -39.74 -5.02 -1.68
CA ILE A 554 -41.11 -5.15 -2.20
C ILE A 554 -42.05 -5.70 -1.12
N THR A 555 -41.59 -6.67 -0.32
CA THR A 555 -42.37 -7.27 0.78
C THR A 555 -42.72 -6.23 1.85
N LEU A 556 -41.81 -5.30 2.16
CA LEU A 556 -42.03 -4.25 3.17
C LEU A 556 -42.81 -3.04 2.64
N ARG A 557 -42.63 -2.70 1.36
CA ARG A 557 -43.16 -1.47 0.76
C ARG A 557 -44.58 -1.65 0.23
N ASP A 558 -44.86 -2.79 -0.40
CA ASP A 558 -46.07 -2.97 -1.22
C ASP A 558 -47.14 -3.82 -0.53
N TYR A 559 -46.83 -4.47 0.60
CA TYR A 559 -47.72 -5.38 1.31
C TYR A 559 -47.93 -4.97 2.77
N ASN A 560 -49.07 -5.34 3.36
CA ASN A 560 -49.31 -5.07 4.77
C ASN A 560 -48.47 -6.03 5.61
N ILE A 561 -47.69 -5.44 6.51
CA ILE A 561 -46.84 -6.19 7.41
C ILE A 561 -46.98 -5.64 8.82
N TYR A 562 -47.15 -6.54 9.78
CA TYR A 562 -47.13 -6.20 11.20
C TYR A 562 -45.89 -6.84 11.83
N LEU A 563 -44.89 -6.00 12.11
CA LEU A 563 -43.64 -6.40 12.76
C LEU A 563 -43.61 -5.86 14.19
N LEU A 564 -43.28 -6.74 15.12
CA LEU A 564 -42.94 -6.34 16.48
C LEU A 564 -41.55 -5.72 16.52
N GLU A 565 -41.28 -4.89 17.53
CA GLU A 565 -39.97 -4.28 17.76
C GLU A 565 -38.83 -5.32 17.83
N SER A 566 -39.09 -6.45 18.50
CA SER A 566 -38.14 -7.58 18.59
C SER A 566 -37.84 -8.20 17.23
N GLU A 567 -38.80 -8.21 16.30
CA GLU A 567 -38.63 -8.76 14.95
C GLU A 567 -37.84 -7.81 14.05
N ILE A 568 -38.10 -6.50 14.15
CA ILE A 568 -37.31 -5.46 13.49
C ILE A 568 -35.85 -5.55 13.93
N ASN A 569 -35.60 -5.65 15.24
CA ASN A 569 -34.26 -5.81 15.79
C ASN A 569 -33.60 -7.12 15.33
N SER A 570 -34.35 -8.22 15.27
CA SER A 570 -33.84 -9.49 14.75
C SER A 570 -33.40 -9.38 13.28
N ILE A 571 -34.21 -8.73 12.44
CA ILE A 571 -33.85 -8.50 11.04
C ILE A 571 -32.59 -7.62 10.94
N ARG A 572 -32.50 -6.54 11.73
CA ARG A 572 -31.30 -5.68 11.76
C ARG A 572 -30.03 -6.46 12.11
N ILE A 573 -30.10 -7.35 13.09
CA ILE A 573 -28.97 -8.22 13.48
C ILE A 573 -28.57 -9.11 12.30
N LEU A 574 -29.53 -9.72 11.61
CA LEU A 574 -29.27 -10.54 10.42
C LEU A 574 -28.65 -9.75 9.27
N LEU A 575 -29.00 -8.46 9.13
CA LEU A 575 -28.46 -7.57 8.11
C LEU A 575 -27.12 -6.90 8.50
N ALA A 576 -26.65 -7.08 9.74
CA ALA A 576 -25.49 -6.36 10.29
C ALA A 576 -24.23 -6.51 9.42
N PHE A 577 -23.96 -7.72 8.91
CA PHE A 577 -22.83 -7.97 8.01
C PHE A 577 -22.88 -7.10 6.74
N PHE A 578 -24.06 -6.98 6.12
CA PHE A 578 -24.24 -6.21 4.89
C PHE A 578 -24.12 -4.70 5.16
N ILE A 579 -24.64 -4.24 6.30
CA ILE A 579 -24.49 -2.85 6.77
C ILE A 579 -23.02 -2.53 7.00
N GLU A 580 -22.30 -3.40 7.71
CA GLU A 580 -20.88 -3.21 7.99
C GLU A 580 -20.05 -3.25 6.70
N THR A 581 -20.37 -4.15 5.78
CA THR A 581 -19.72 -4.24 4.46
C THR A 581 -19.93 -2.97 3.65
N LYS A 582 -21.18 -2.47 3.57
CA LYS A 582 -21.49 -1.18 2.94
C LYS A 582 -20.65 -0.06 3.57
N GLN A 583 -20.67 0.07 4.89
CA GLN A 583 -19.96 1.13 5.60
C GLN A 583 -18.45 1.09 5.35
N LYS A 584 -17.84 -0.10 5.40
CA LYS A 584 -16.40 -0.28 5.10
C LYS A 584 -16.07 0.12 3.68
N GLU A 585 -16.87 -0.29 2.70
CA GLU A 585 -16.68 0.06 1.29
C GLU A 585 -16.94 1.55 1.02
N GLU A 586 -17.91 2.16 1.70
CA GLU A 586 -18.14 3.60 1.61
C GLU A 586 -16.97 4.40 2.15
N VAL A 587 -16.43 4.02 3.32
CA VAL A 587 -15.21 4.63 3.87
C VAL A 587 -14.07 4.45 2.87
N ARG A 588 -13.83 3.23 2.38
CA ARG A 588 -12.75 2.95 1.41
C ARG A 588 -12.82 3.79 0.13
N ARG A 589 -14.04 4.11 -0.33
CA ARG A 589 -14.26 4.80 -1.61
C ARG A 589 -14.43 6.32 -1.48
N LYS A 590 -14.89 6.81 -0.32
CA LYS A 590 -15.24 8.24 -0.11
C LYS A 590 -14.20 8.99 0.73
N PHE A 591 -13.55 8.29 1.65
CA PHE A 591 -12.43 8.79 2.45
C PHE A 591 -11.20 8.78 1.56
#